data_AF-A0AB72Z382-F1
#
_entry.id   AF-A0AB72Z382-F1
#
_cell.length_a   1.000
_cell.length_b   1.000
_cell.length_c   1.000
_cell.angle_alpha   90.00
_cell.angle_beta   90.00
_cell.angle_gamma   90.00
#
_symmetry.space_group_name_H-M   'P 1'
#
loop_
_entity.id
_entity.type
_entity.pdbx_description
1 polymer ?
#
loop_
_entity_poly.entity_id
_entity_poly.type
_entity_poly.pdbx_seq_one_letter_code
_entity_poly.pdbx_strand_id
1 'polypeptide(L)'
;MMIERHSPEVWRKTAASLRDDASYAMEGDGRGVNRNGAPLLGDTRDLFRPKPSDIPARPGVYKWRDGEGRVIYVGKAKNLRNRLANYFQPLYQLHPRTQTMVLTARSLEWTVVGTELESLTLEYTWIKEFDPRFNVVFRDDKTYPYLAISSGERVPRVWITRSRKRRDTRYFGPYAKVWDLRHSLDRLLKTFPVRTCSQSVYHKAEVTNRPCLLASIGKCSAPCVGRIGVDEHRAMSEQLVGVLTGRIGKSYIAQLTREMKATSAELEFEQAARLRDQIQMLQTVIEQNAVVFDSDVDADIFGIDSDELEASVHAFFVRAGSIRGERNWSVERVEDIGDEELIADLIMQVYSEATGEAGLNIEHETMTQGTVISERRNAIGSTQSYNRHRRHCPGAGHP
;
A
#
# COMPACT_ATOMS: atom_id res chain seq x y z
N MET A 1 6.34 -24.62 23.26
CA MET A 1 7.22 -25.04 22.16
C MET A 1 8.63 -25.09 22.72
N MET A 2 9.21 -26.29 22.83
CA MET A 2 10.52 -26.55 23.44
C MET A 2 11.62 -25.81 22.67
N ILE A 3 12.47 -25.06 23.38
CA ILE A 3 13.72 -24.55 22.84
C ILE A 3 14.74 -25.67 23.01
N GLU A 4 15.01 -26.42 21.95
CA GLU A 4 16.12 -27.39 21.93
C GLU A 4 17.45 -26.63 22.01
N ARG A 5 18.12 -26.73 23.16
CA ARG A 5 19.51 -26.29 23.33
C ARG A 5 20.43 -27.41 22.85
N HIS A 6 20.97 -27.30 21.65
CA HIS A 6 22.02 -28.23 21.19
C HIS A 6 23.21 -28.22 22.14
N SER A 7 23.73 -29.40 22.48
CA SER A 7 24.88 -29.53 23.40
C SER A 7 26.13 -28.89 22.78
N PRO A 8 27.07 -28.36 23.60
CA PRO A 8 28.34 -27.79 23.12
C PRO A 8 29.18 -28.73 22.24
N GLU A 9 28.91 -30.04 22.32
CA GLU A 9 29.59 -31.08 21.56
C GLU A 9 29.14 -31.13 20.09
N VAL A 10 27.88 -30.78 19.82
CA VAL A 10 27.33 -30.66 18.46
C VAL A 10 28.01 -29.49 17.74
N TRP A 11 28.16 -28.35 18.42
CA TRP A 11 28.86 -27.17 17.88
C TRP A 11 30.34 -27.45 17.61
N ARG A 12 31.02 -28.23 18.46
CA ARG A 12 32.40 -28.65 18.20
C ARG A 12 32.51 -29.61 17.01
N LYS A 13 31.56 -30.53 16.82
CA LYS A 13 31.52 -31.42 15.65
C LYS A 13 31.24 -30.66 14.35
N THR A 14 30.30 -29.71 14.37
CA THR A 14 30.03 -28.83 13.23
C THR A 14 31.23 -27.92 12.92
N ALA A 15 31.90 -27.38 13.94
CA ALA A 15 33.11 -26.59 13.76
C ALA A 15 34.30 -27.43 13.26
N ALA A 16 34.39 -28.71 13.64
CA ALA A 16 35.38 -29.64 13.13
C ALA A 16 35.09 -30.02 11.66
N SER A 17 33.84 -30.26 11.28
CA SER A 17 33.48 -30.52 9.88
C SER A 17 33.71 -29.30 8.98
N LEU A 18 33.47 -28.08 9.50
CA LEU A 18 33.80 -26.83 8.81
C LEU A 18 35.32 -26.62 8.64
N ARG A 19 36.15 -27.20 9.52
CA ARG A 19 37.62 -27.18 9.39
C ARG A 19 38.12 -28.22 8.39
N ASP A 20 37.48 -29.39 8.32
CA ASP A 20 37.81 -30.42 7.34
C ASP A 20 37.33 -30.06 5.92
N ASP A 21 36.21 -29.34 5.77
CA ASP A 21 35.78 -28.79 4.47
C ASP A 21 36.66 -27.62 4.00
N ALA A 22 37.23 -26.84 4.94
CA ALA A 22 38.17 -25.77 4.63
C ALA A 22 39.58 -26.29 4.29
N SER A 23 39.99 -27.44 4.83
CA SER A 23 41.31 -28.03 4.53
C SER A 23 41.37 -28.61 3.11
N TYR A 24 40.26 -29.11 2.57
CA TYR A 24 40.15 -29.53 1.16
C TYR A 24 40.09 -28.36 0.15
N ALA A 25 39.77 -27.13 0.59
CA ALA A 25 39.71 -25.96 -0.27
C ALA A 25 41.08 -25.29 -0.52
N MET A 26 42.13 -25.72 0.21
CA MET A 26 43.48 -25.16 0.14
C MET A 26 44.41 -25.88 -0.85
N GLU A 27 43.92 -26.81 -1.66
CA GLU A 27 44.64 -27.30 -2.85
C GLU A 27 44.31 -26.44 -4.08
N GLY A 28 44.76 -25.18 -4.05
CA GLY A 28 44.84 -24.35 -5.25
C GLY A 28 46.05 -24.78 -6.08
N ASP A 29 45.88 -24.94 -7.39
CA ASP A 29 46.90 -25.25 -8.42
C ASP A 29 48.00 -24.16 -8.57
N GLY A 30 48.35 -23.42 -7.51
CA GLY A 30 49.33 -22.32 -7.56
C GLY A 30 48.93 -21.13 -8.46
N ARG A 31 47.73 -21.15 -9.07
CA ARG A 31 47.26 -20.19 -10.09
C ARG A 31 46.31 -19.09 -9.58
N GLY A 32 46.02 -19.04 -8.28
CA GLY A 32 45.18 -17.99 -7.69
C GLY A 32 43.70 -17.98 -8.13
N VAL A 33 43.21 -19.09 -8.68
CA VAL A 33 41.82 -19.28 -9.15
C VAL A 33 41.18 -20.51 -8.51
N ASN A 34 39.85 -20.52 -8.41
CA ASN A 34 39.07 -21.65 -7.93
C ASN A 34 38.85 -22.73 -9.01
N ARG A 35 38.16 -23.82 -8.65
CA ARG A 35 37.82 -24.94 -9.55
C ARG A 35 37.06 -24.53 -10.83
N ASN A 36 36.37 -23.40 -10.79
CA ASN A 36 35.58 -22.86 -11.91
C ASN A 36 36.40 -21.83 -12.73
N GLY A 37 37.66 -21.57 -12.40
CA GLY A 37 38.51 -20.59 -13.09
C GLY A 37 38.24 -19.13 -12.73
N ALA A 38 37.53 -18.86 -11.63
CA ALA A 38 37.36 -17.51 -11.07
C ALA A 38 38.50 -17.18 -10.08
N PRO A 39 38.95 -15.92 -9.96
CA PRO A 39 39.93 -15.54 -8.94
C PRO A 39 39.48 -15.93 -7.52
N LEU A 40 40.41 -16.32 -6.66
CA LEU A 40 40.09 -16.66 -5.26
C LEU A 40 39.74 -15.41 -4.45
N LEU A 41 38.75 -15.52 -3.59
CA LEU A 41 38.33 -14.52 -2.60
C LEU A 41 38.90 -14.82 -1.21
N GLY A 42 39.21 -16.09 -0.92
CA GLY A 42 39.66 -16.55 0.38
C GLY A 42 38.53 -16.90 1.35
N ASP A 43 37.33 -17.21 0.85
CA ASP A 43 36.18 -17.59 1.66
C ASP A 43 35.29 -18.66 0.99
N THR A 44 34.19 -19.04 1.66
CA THR A 44 33.30 -20.12 1.24
C THR A 44 32.69 -19.94 -0.15
N ARG A 45 32.66 -18.71 -0.69
CA ARG A 45 32.13 -18.42 -2.02
C ARG A 45 33.01 -19.00 -3.13
N ASP A 46 34.30 -19.22 -2.86
CA ASP A 46 35.22 -19.82 -3.84
C ASP A 46 34.80 -21.23 -4.26
N LEU A 47 34.00 -21.92 -3.44
CA LEU A 47 33.49 -23.25 -3.74
C LEU A 47 32.55 -23.28 -4.96
N PHE A 48 31.78 -22.20 -5.17
CA PHE A 48 30.72 -22.14 -6.18
C PHE A 48 30.80 -20.90 -7.08
N ARG A 49 31.72 -19.97 -6.84
CA ARG A 49 31.90 -18.75 -7.66
C ARG A 49 32.13 -19.14 -9.12
N PRO A 50 31.25 -18.73 -10.07
CA PRO A 50 31.44 -19.00 -11.48
C PRO A 50 32.52 -18.09 -12.07
N LYS A 51 33.11 -18.49 -13.19
CA LYS A 51 33.99 -17.61 -13.96
C LYS A 51 33.18 -16.40 -14.46
N PRO A 52 33.69 -15.16 -14.31
CA PRO A 52 32.93 -13.97 -14.73
C PRO A 52 32.49 -13.96 -16.20
N SER A 53 33.25 -14.61 -17.09
CA SER A 53 32.92 -14.76 -18.51
C SER A 53 31.66 -15.58 -18.75
N ASP A 54 31.36 -16.53 -17.86
CA ASP A 54 30.29 -17.52 -18.02
C ASP A 54 28.94 -16.93 -17.63
N ILE A 55 28.95 -15.82 -16.88
CA ILE A 55 27.76 -15.07 -16.54
C ILE A 55 27.36 -14.20 -17.77
N PRO A 56 26.15 -14.40 -18.33
CA PRO A 56 25.70 -13.65 -19.49
C PRO A 56 25.42 -12.18 -19.12
N ALA A 57 25.74 -11.26 -20.03
CA ALA A 57 25.36 -9.86 -19.94
C ALA A 57 23.93 -9.65 -20.48
N ARG A 58 22.96 -10.41 -19.95
CA ARG A 58 21.54 -10.40 -20.36
C ARG A 58 20.64 -10.24 -19.14
N PRO A 59 19.38 -9.80 -19.31
CA PRO A 59 18.42 -9.76 -18.22
C PRO A 59 18.07 -11.18 -17.76
N GLY A 60 17.76 -11.32 -16.47
CA GLY A 60 17.47 -12.63 -15.90
C GLY A 60 17.18 -12.60 -14.41
N VAL A 61 16.81 -13.76 -13.90
CA VAL A 61 16.55 -14.01 -12.48
C VAL A 61 17.58 -14.98 -11.96
N TYR A 62 18.10 -14.73 -10.77
CA TYR A 62 19.06 -15.58 -10.09
C TYR A 62 18.53 -15.97 -8.71
N LYS A 63 18.98 -17.12 -8.21
CA LYS A 63 18.65 -17.61 -6.89
C LYS A 63 19.85 -18.24 -6.20
N TRP A 64 19.95 -17.98 -4.91
CA TRP A 64 20.97 -18.51 -4.03
C TRP A 64 20.36 -19.62 -3.19
N ARG A 65 21.11 -20.70 -2.99
CA ARG A 65 20.69 -21.82 -2.13
C ARG A 65 21.68 -22.08 -1.02
N ASP A 66 21.20 -22.57 0.11
CA ASP A 66 22.05 -23.03 1.21
C ASP A 66 22.56 -24.47 0.99
N GLY A 67 23.30 -25.01 1.97
CA GLY A 67 23.84 -26.38 1.90
C GLY A 67 22.79 -27.49 1.94
N GLU A 68 21.55 -27.19 2.30
CA GLU A 68 20.42 -28.12 2.23
C GLU A 68 19.67 -28.02 0.88
N GLY A 69 20.12 -27.12 0.00
CA GLY A 69 19.48 -26.87 -1.30
C GLY A 69 18.24 -25.98 -1.24
N ARG A 70 17.91 -25.38 -0.08
CA ARG A 70 16.76 -24.45 0.04
C ARG A 70 17.11 -23.13 -0.62
N VAL A 71 16.16 -22.54 -1.35
CA VAL A 71 16.33 -21.18 -1.89
C VAL A 71 16.29 -20.20 -0.73
N ILE A 72 17.37 -19.44 -0.56
CA ILE A 72 17.51 -18.48 0.54
C ILE A 72 17.37 -17.03 0.10
N TYR A 73 17.62 -16.75 -1.19
CA TYR A 73 17.46 -15.44 -1.79
C TYR A 73 17.17 -15.58 -3.30
N VAL A 74 16.27 -14.76 -3.82
CA VAL A 74 15.97 -14.61 -5.25
C VAL A 74 16.15 -13.14 -5.62
N GLY A 75 16.76 -12.86 -6.76
CA GLY A 75 16.86 -11.50 -7.28
C GLY A 75 16.82 -11.47 -8.80
N LYS A 76 16.42 -10.32 -9.36
CA LYS A 76 16.49 -10.04 -10.80
C LYS A 76 17.68 -9.16 -11.17
N ALA A 77 18.03 -9.16 -12.44
CA ALA A 77 19.03 -8.26 -13.00
C ALA A 77 18.66 -7.85 -14.43
N LYS A 78 18.86 -6.57 -14.76
CA LYS A 78 18.93 -6.09 -16.16
C LYS A 78 20.15 -6.66 -16.89
N ASN A 79 21.23 -6.86 -16.14
CA ASN A 79 22.47 -7.46 -16.59
C ASN A 79 22.99 -8.39 -15.49
N LEU A 80 22.81 -9.70 -15.69
CA LEU A 80 23.22 -10.74 -14.73
C LEU A 80 24.71 -10.64 -14.38
N ARG A 81 25.59 -10.41 -15.36
CA ARG A 81 27.03 -10.28 -15.12
C ARG A 81 27.36 -9.16 -14.14
N ASN A 82 26.81 -7.97 -14.36
CA ASN A 82 27.07 -6.82 -13.50
C ASN A 82 26.49 -7.03 -12.09
N ARG A 83 25.25 -7.52 -11.99
CA ARG A 83 24.59 -7.72 -10.69
C ARG A 83 25.27 -8.82 -9.88
N LEU A 84 25.58 -9.97 -10.50
CA LEU A 84 26.21 -11.09 -9.81
C LEU A 84 27.66 -10.81 -9.41
N ALA A 85 28.40 -10.02 -10.20
CA ALA A 85 29.76 -9.60 -9.85
C ALA A 85 29.82 -8.84 -8.51
N ASN A 86 28.77 -8.08 -8.16
CA ASN A 86 28.71 -7.35 -6.89
C ASN A 86 28.75 -8.27 -5.67
N TYR A 87 28.10 -9.44 -5.73
CA TYR A 87 28.10 -10.40 -4.60
C TYR A 87 29.45 -11.09 -4.36
N PHE A 88 30.37 -10.99 -5.33
CA PHE A 88 31.72 -11.57 -5.25
C PHE A 88 32.80 -10.51 -4.99
N GLN A 89 32.43 -9.32 -4.50
CA GLN A 89 33.39 -8.35 -3.95
C GLN A 89 33.94 -8.83 -2.60
N PRO A 90 35.08 -8.27 -2.13
CA PRO A 90 35.59 -8.55 -0.79
C PRO A 90 34.52 -8.31 0.29
N LEU A 91 34.44 -9.19 1.29
CA LEU A 91 33.35 -9.16 2.29
C LEU A 91 33.21 -7.81 2.98
N TYR A 92 34.32 -7.11 3.28
CA TYR A 92 34.29 -5.79 3.92
C TYR A 92 33.68 -4.68 3.06
N GLN A 93 33.51 -4.90 1.76
CA GLN A 93 32.80 -3.99 0.84
C GLN A 93 31.33 -4.36 0.70
N LEU A 94 30.95 -5.55 1.16
CA LEU A 94 29.57 -5.99 1.20
C LEU A 94 28.96 -5.57 2.53
N HIS A 95 27.66 -5.34 2.51
CA HIS A 95 26.91 -5.07 3.71
C HIS A 95 26.74 -6.32 4.58
N PRO A 96 26.71 -6.21 5.93
CA PRO A 96 26.52 -7.32 6.86
C PRO A 96 25.46 -8.37 6.49
N ARG A 97 24.28 -7.96 6.01
CA ARG A 97 23.23 -8.91 5.61
C ARG A 97 23.56 -9.62 4.29
N THR A 98 24.11 -8.90 3.32
CA THR A 98 24.62 -9.48 2.07
C THR A 98 25.76 -10.45 2.37
N GLN A 99 26.70 -10.10 3.26
CA GLN A 99 27.75 -10.99 3.75
C GLN A 99 27.15 -12.27 4.34
N THR A 100 26.17 -12.14 5.24
CA THR A 100 25.50 -13.29 5.87
C THR A 100 24.84 -14.18 4.82
N MET A 101 24.14 -13.59 3.86
CA MET A 101 23.47 -14.32 2.78
C MET A 101 24.47 -15.06 1.88
N VAL A 102 25.52 -14.40 1.40
CA VAL A 102 26.51 -15.04 0.51
C VAL A 102 27.39 -16.07 1.22
N LEU A 103 27.64 -15.90 2.53
CA LEU A 103 28.35 -16.88 3.35
C LEU A 103 27.47 -18.08 3.73
N THR A 104 26.15 -17.89 3.80
CA THR A 104 25.16 -18.97 3.99
C THR A 104 24.98 -19.78 2.71
N ALA A 105 25.11 -19.14 1.54
CA ALA A 105 24.93 -19.78 0.26
C ALA A 105 25.97 -20.88 -0.01
N ARG A 106 25.56 -21.89 -0.78
CA ARG A 106 26.38 -22.99 -1.30
C ARG A 106 26.23 -23.19 -2.80
N SER A 107 25.19 -22.62 -3.42
CA SER A 107 25.08 -22.57 -4.87
C SER A 107 24.38 -21.30 -5.35
N LEU A 108 24.64 -20.98 -6.62
CA LEU A 108 24.06 -19.87 -7.36
C LEU A 108 23.53 -20.42 -8.70
N GLU A 109 22.26 -20.17 -8.99
CA GLU A 109 21.59 -20.55 -10.24
C GLU A 109 20.99 -19.30 -10.88
N TRP A 110 20.91 -19.24 -12.21
CA TRP A 110 20.22 -18.17 -12.92
C TRP A 110 19.47 -18.65 -14.16
N THR A 111 18.45 -17.90 -14.55
CA THR A 111 17.67 -18.08 -15.78
C THR A 111 17.67 -16.77 -16.56
N VAL A 112 18.06 -16.85 -17.83
CA VAL A 112 18.05 -15.70 -18.73
C VAL A 112 16.66 -15.54 -19.33
N VAL A 113 16.18 -14.31 -19.41
CA VAL A 113 14.89 -13.96 -20.03
C VAL A 113 15.09 -13.01 -21.21
N GLY A 114 14.04 -12.79 -22.01
CA GLY A 114 14.07 -11.90 -23.16
C GLY A 114 13.95 -10.43 -22.80
N THR A 115 13.20 -10.10 -21.74
CA THR A 115 12.93 -8.71 -21.33
C THR A 115 13.06 -8.46 -19.84
N GLU A 116 13.24 -7.19 -19.45
CA GLU A 116 13.23 -6.78 -18.03
C GLU A 116 11.89 -7.14 -17.34
N LEU A 117 10.77 -6.98 -18.05
CA LEU A 117 9.45 -7.32 -17.55
C LEU A 117 9.32 -8.82 -17.23
N GLU A 118 9.82 -9.69 -18.10
CA GLU A 118 9.83 -11.14 -17.84
C GLU A 118 10.69 -11.50 -16.63
N SER A 119 11.82 -10.80 -16.41
CA SER A 119 12.67 -11.06 -15.24
C SER A 119 11.96 -10.69 -13.94
N LEU A 120 11.17 -9.63 -13.97
CA LEU A 120 10.35 -9.18 -12.86
C LEU A 120 9.22 -10.17 -12.57
N THR A 121 8.50 -10.62 -13.59
CA THR A 121 7.43 -11.61 -13.40
C THR A 121 7.97 -12.92 -12.85
N LEU A 122 9.09 -13.43 -13.39
CA LEU A 122 9.69 -14.68 -12.94
C LEU A 122 10.27 -14.59 -11.52
N GLU A 123 10.90 -13.47 -11.17
CA GLU A 123 11.35 -13.20 -9.81
C GLU A 123 10.18 -13.24 -8.83
N TYR A 124 9.10 -12.53 -9.14
CA TYR A 124 7.90 -12.53 -8.31
C TYR A 124 7.33 -13.94 -8.11
N THR A 125 7.23 -14.72 -9.18
CA THR A 125 6.78 -16.12 -9.11
C THR A 125 7.68 -16.94 -8.19
N TRP A 126 9.00 -16.81 -8.28
CA TRP A 126 9.94 -17.56 -7.45
C TRP A 126 9.98 -17.10 -5.99
N ILE A 127 9.84 -15.80 -5.72
CA ILE A 127 9.72 -15.31 -4.35
C ILE A 127 8.46 -15.90 -3.70
N LYS A 128 7.33 -15.91 -4.42
CA LYS A 128 6.10 -16.53 -3.94
C LYS A 128 6.20 -18.05 -3.78
N GLU A 129 6.86 -18.72 -4.70
CA GLU A 129 7.00 -20.18 -4.68
C GLU A 129 7.93 -20.65 -3.55
N PHE A 130 9.03 -19.95 -3.33
CA PHE A 130 10.10 -20.41 -2.42
C PHE A 130 10.12 -19.73 -1.05
N ASP A 131 9.41 -18.61 -0.86
CA ASP A 131 9.42 -17.78 0.36
C ASP A 131 10.83 -17.61 0.99
N PRO A 132 11.81 -17.10 0.21
CA PRO A 132 13.21 -17.08 0.62
C PRO A 132 13.46 -16.11 1.78
N ARG A 133 14.06 -16.63 2.87
CA ARG A 133 14.33 -15.90 4.13
C ARG A 133 15.12 -14.59 4.02
N PHE A 134 15.95 -14.39 2.99
CA PHE A 134 16.70 -13.16 2.82
C PHE A 134 16.00 -12.14 1.91
N ASN A 135 14.89 -12.48 1.25
CA ASN A 135 14.06 -11.51 0.54
C ASN A 135 13.22 -10.69 1.53
N VAL A 136 12.95 -9.45 1.15
CA VAL A 136 12.00 -8.59 1.86
C VAL A 136 10.60 -9.18 1.74
N VAL A 137 9.92 -9.33 2.88
CA VAL A 137 8.51 -9.70 2.92
C VAL A 137 7.69 -8.47 3.29
N PHE A 138 6.87 -8.01 2.36
CA PHE A 138 5.88 -6.96 2.60
C PHE A 138 4.69 -7.54 3.40
N ARG A 139 4.42 -7.01 4.60
CA ARG A 139 3.30 -7.39 5.47
C ARG A 139 2.22 -6.30 5.45
N ASP A 140 0.95 -6.66 5.23
CA ASP A 140 -0.18 -5.70 5.33
C ASP A 140 -0.46 -5.40 6.82
N ASP A 141 -0.05 -4.21 7.27
CA ASP A 141 -0.33 -3.61 8.56
C ASP A 141 -1.21 -2.34 8.45
N LYS A 142 -2.47 -2.47 8.91
CA LYS A 142 -3.45 -1.40 9.22
C LYS A 142 -4.46 -1.06 8.12
N THR A 143 -5.69 -1.50 8.34
CA THR A 143 -6.85 -1.05 7.56
C THR A 143 -7.47 0.22 8.16
N TYR A 144 -7.56 1.30 7.37
CA TYR A 144 -8.19 2.53 7.84
C TYR A 144 -9.72 2.40 7.89
N PRO A 145 -10.39 3.16 8.78
CA PRO A 145 -11.84 3.21 8.80
C PRO A 145 -12.40 3.95 7.59
N TYR A 146 -13.51 3.43 7.09
CA TYR A 146 -14.38 4.03 6.10
C TYR A 146 -15.75 4.31 6.70
N LEU A 147 -16.40 5.35 6.18
CA LEU A 147 -17.83 5.53 6.31
C LEU A 147 -18.53 4.73 5.23
N ALA A 148 -19.40 3.80 5.61
CA ALA A 148 -20.16 2.97 4.70
C ALA A 148 -21.64 3.39 4.70
N ILE A 149 -22.23 3.47 3.51
CA ILE A 149 -23.65 3.78 3.30
C ILE A 149 -24.27 2.69 2.41
N SER A 150 -25.28 1.98 2.92
CA SER A 150 -25.96 0.90 2.16
C SER A 150 -26.98 1.44 1.16
N SER A 151 -26.51 2.19 0.16
CA SER A 151 -27.37 2.83 -0.83
C SER A 151 -28.25 1.86 -1.65
N GLY A 152 -27.87 0.58 -1.77
CA GLY A 152 -28.69 -0.43 -2.45
C GLY A 152 -29.78 -1.05 -1.56
N GLU A 153 -29.76 -0.84 -0.24
CA GLU A 153 -30.82 -1.34 0.64
C GLU A 153 -32.08 -0.45 0.53
N ARG A 154 -33.26 -1.05 0.75
CA ARG A 154 -34.55 -0.32 0.76
C ARG A 154 -34.57 0.81 1.80
N VAL A 155 -33.99 0.56 2.98
CA VAL A 155 -33.83 1.54 4.06
C VAL A 155 -32.34 1.68 4.34
N PRO A 156 -31.65 2.62 3.66
CA PRO A 156 -30.20 2.78 3.77
C PRO A 156 -29.75 2.98 5.22
N ARG A 157 -28.52 2.59 5.54
CA ARG A 157 -27.91 2.89 6.84
C ARG A 157 -26.49 3.38 6.67
N VAL A 158 -26.02 4.11 7.66
CA VAL A 158 -24.65 4.63 7.75
C VAL A 158 -23.90 3.94 8.89
N TRP A 159 -22.69 3.47 8.65
CA TRP A 159 -21.84 2.91 9.72
C TRP A 159 -20.37 3.07 9.41
N ILE A 160 -19.52 2.88 10.42
CA ILE A 160 -18.06 2.89 10.25
C ILE A 160 -17.58 1.45 10.13
N THR A 161 -16.72 1.16 9.16
CA THR A 161 -16.13 -0.16 8.95
C THR A 161 -14.72 -0.06 8.41
N ARG A 162 -13.91 -1.07 8.68
CA ARG A 162 -12.60 -1.26 8.03
C ARG A 162 -12.69 -2.20 6.82
N SER A 163 -13.88 -2.68 6.47
CA SER A 163 -14.04 -3.71 5.43
C SER A 163 -14.90 -3.23 4.26
N ARG A 164 -14.42 -3.45 3.03
CA ARG A 164 -15.07 -3.05 1.78
C ARG A 164 -15.73 -4.19 1.00
N LYS A 165 -16.29 -5.17 1.72
CA LYS A 165 -16.76 -6.44 1.12
C LYS A 165 -18.14 -6.38 0.45
N ARG A 166 -18.93 -5.30 0.60
CA ARG A 166 -20.34 -5.27 0.14
C ARG A 166 -20.50 -4.49 -1.17
N ARG A 167 -21.08 -5.13 -2.20
CA ARG A 167 -21.30 -4.52 -3.52
C ARG A 167 -22.33 -3.37 -3.48
N ASP A 168 -23.37 -3.49 -2.66
CA ASP A 168 -24.48 -2.51 -2.57
C ASP A 168 -24.23 -1.37 -1.56
N THR A 169 -22.96 -1.13 -1.24
CA THR A 169 -22.54 -0.19 -0.21
C THR A 169 -21.52 0.79 -0.78
N ARG A 170 -21.78 2.08 -0.60
CA ARG A 170 -20.85 3.14 -0.91
C ARG A 170 -19.91 3.36 0.27
N TYR A 171 -18.62 3.48 -0.01
CA TYR A 171 -17.58 3.68 1.00
C TYR A 171 -16.93 5.04 0.79
N PHE A 172 -16.81 5.83 1.86
CA PHE A 172 -16.16 7.14 1.90
C PHE A 172 -14.99 7.09 2.88
N GLY A 173 -13.90 7.77 2.57
CA GLY A 173 -12.62 7.62 3.24
C GLY A 173 -11.54 7.15 2.24
N PRO A 174 -10.41 6.61 2.73
CA PRO A 174 -10.08 6.25 4.11
C PRO A 174 -9.91 7.46 5.05
N TYR A 175 -10.24 7.29 6.33
CA TYR A 175 -10.07 8.33 7.35
C TYR A 175 -8.90 8.02 8.29
N ALA A 176 -7.96 8.96 8.46
CA ALA A 176 -6.76 8.77 9.27
C ALA A 176 -7.06 8.39 10.74
N LYS A 177 -8.09 9.01 11.33
CA LYS A 177 -8.48 8.79 12.73
C LYS A 177 -9.96 8.43 12.81
N VAL A 178 -10.26 7.28 13.42
CA VAL A 178 -11.64 6.79 13.66
C VAL A 178 -12.44 7.81 14.50
N TRP A 179 -11.79 8.47 15.46
CA TRP A 179 -12.43 9.44 16.35
C TRP A 179 -12.96 10.66 15.58
N ASP A 180 -12.15 11.23 14.70
CA ASP A 180 -12.56 12.38 13.87
C ASP A 180 -13.72 11.98 12.95
N LEU A 181 -13.66 10.79 12.35
CA LEU A 181 -14.76 10.25 11.56
C LEU A 181 -16.05 10.10 12.37
N ARG A 182 -15.97 9.58 13.61
CA ARG A 182 -17.14 9.47 14.49
C ARG A 182 -17.73 10.83 14.82
N HIS A 183 -16.88 11.83 15.10
CA HIS A 183 -17.35 13.19 15.37
C HIS A 183 -18.02 13.82 14.14
N SER A 184 -17.44 13.67 12.95
CA SER A 184 -18.03 14.19 11.71
C SER A 184 -19.35 13.49 11.39
N LEU A 185 -19.43 12.17 11.57
CA LEU A 185 -20.68 11.42 11.42
C LEU A 185 -21.73 11.90 12.43
N ASP A 186 -21.36 12.08 13.70
CA ASP A 186 -22.30 12.53 14.74
C ASP A 186 -22.92 13.89 14.41
N ARG A 187 -22.12 14.79 13.85
CA ARG A 187 -22.57 16.09 13.37
C ARG A 187 -23.49 15.92 12.15
N LEU A 188 -23.08 15.15 11.14
CA LEU A 188 -23.87 14.86 9.94
C LEU A 188 -25.26 14.31 10.27
N LEU A 189 -25.37 13.43 11.27
CA LEU A 189 -26.64 12.83 11.67
C LEU A 189 -27.64 13.82 12.29
N LYS A 190 -27.20 15.00 12.74
CA LYS A 190 -28.12 16.06 13.18
C LYS A 190 -28.81 16.77 12.01
N THR A 191 -28.13 16.85 10.87
CA THR A 191 -28.66 17.48 9.65
C THR A 191 -29.36 16.46 8.76
N PHE A 192 -28.78 15.26 8.64
CA PHE A 192 -29.32 14.14 7.88
C PHE A 192 -29.54 12.97 8.83
N PRO A 193 -30.70 12.87 9.50
CA PRO A 193 -30.99 11.86 10.51
C PRO A 193 -31.23 10.47 9.91
N VAL A 194 -30.22 9.95 9.20
CA VAL A 194 -30.21 8.62 8.57
C VAL A 194 -29.91 7.57 9.64
N ARG A 195 -30.59 6.41 9.58
CA ARG A 195 -30.33 5.35 10.56
C ARG A 195 -28.88 4.86 10.52
N THR A 196 -28.33 4.55 11.68
CA THR A 196 -27.02 3.87 11.84
C THR A 196 -27.13 2.48 12.46
N CYS A 197 -28.31 2.15 12.98
CA CYS A 197 -28.57 0.92 13.70
C CYS A 197 -28.33 -0.33 12.84
N SER A 198 -27.96 -1.43 13.49
CA SER A 198 -27.90 -2.75 12.83
C SER A 198 -29.29 -3.21 12.40
N GLN A 199 -29.33 -4.18 11.48
CA GLN A 199 -30.59 -4.74 11.03
C GLN A 199 -31.38 -5.39 12.19
N SER A 200 -30.68 -6.01 13.14
CA SER A 200 -31.30 -6.56 14.36
C SER A 200 -31.99 -5.50 15.21
N VAL A 201 -31.37 -4.34 15.39
CA VAL A 201 -31.97 -3.22 16.15
C VAL A 201 -33.14 -2.60 15.39
N TYR A 202 -33.05 -2.53 14.06
CA TYR A 202 -34.13 -2.04 13.20
C TYR A 202 -35.38 -2.93 13.30
N HIS A 203 -35.23 -4.25 13.09
CA HIS A 203 -36.35 -5.19 13.21
C HIS A 203 -36.95 -5.21 14.62
N LYS A 204 -36.12 -5.11 15.66
CA LYS A 204 -36.62 -5.01 17.04
C LYS A 204 -37.50 -3.77 17.23
N ALA A 205 -37.12 -2.63 16.66
CA ALA A 205 -37.90 -1.40 16.75
C ALA A 205 -39.23 -1.50 15.98
N GLU A 206 -39.26 -2.18 14.83
CA GLU A 206 -40.49 -2.47 14.08
C GLU A 206 -41.46 -3.33 14.91
N VAL A 207 -40.97 -4.44 15.47
CA VAL A 207 -41.81 -5.37 16.25
C VAL A 207 -42.33 -4.74 17.52
N THR A 208 -41.49 -3.99 18.23
CA THR A 208 -41.89 -3.36 19.51
C THR A 208 -42.60 -2.02 19.32
N ASN A 209 -42.66 -1.52 18.09
CA ASN A 209 -43.10 -0.17 17.74
C ASN A 209 -42.47 0.93 18.62
N ARG A 210 -41.21 0.74 19.03
CA ARG A 210 -40.49 1.64 19.94
C ARG A 210 -39.21 2.16 19.28
N PRO A 211 -39.06 3.49 19.11
CA PRO A 211 -37.86 4.07 18.53
C PRO A 211 -36.66 3.90 19.46
N CYS A 212 -35.47 3.80 18.87
CA CYS A 212 -34.22 3.70 19.61
C CYS A 212 -33.77 5.07 20.16
N LEU A 213 -32.73 5.07 21.01
CA LEU A 213 -32.19 6.29 21.61
C LEU A 213 -31.82 7.35 20.56
N LEU A 214 -31.18 6.95 19.45
CA LEU A 214 -30.79 7.89 18.39
C LEU A 214 -31.99 8.62 17.79
N ALA A 215 -33.14 7.94 17.68
CA ALA A 215 -34.37 8.56 17.24
C ALA A 215 -34.98 9.49 18.30
N SER A 216 -34.82 9.19 19.59
CA SER A 216 -35.27 10.06 20.68
C SER A 216 -34.45 11.34 20.79
N ILE A 217 -33.17 11.31 20.42
CA ILE A 217 -32.27 12.48 20.45
C ILE A 217 -32.11 13.18 19.09
N GLY A 218 -32.97 12.87 18.12
CA GLY A 218 -33.01 13.54 16.81
C GLY A 218 -31.90 13.18 15.81
N LYS A 219 -31.12 12.11 16.06
CA LYS A 219 -30.05 11.62 15.16
C LYS A 219 -30.53 10.54 14.18
N CYS A 220 -31.79 10.15 14.26
CA CYS A 220 -32.43 9.19 13.36
C CYS A 220 -33.90 9.57 13.19
N SER A 221 -34.38 9.61 11.95
CA SER A 221 -35.77 9.93 11.63
C SER A 221 -36.75 8.78 11.93
N ALA A 222 -36.23 7.62 12.36
CA ALA A 222 -36.98 6.45 12.80
C ALA A 222 -37.97 5.87 11.75
N PRO A 223 -37.52 5.54 10.53
CA PRO A 223 -38.36 4.86 9.54
C PRO A 223 -38.84 3.47 10.03
N CYS A 224 -38.17 2.86 11.01
CA CYS A 224 -38.56 1.59 11.62
C CYS A 224 -39.89 1.62 12.40
N VAL A 225 -40.37 2.80 12.78
CA VAL A 225 -41.66 2.96 13.48
C VAL A 225 -42.60 3.88 12.70
N GLY A 226 -42.32 4.08 11.41
CA GLY A 226 -43.16 4.89 10.52
C GLY A 226 -43.23 6.38 10.86
N ARG A 227 -42.28 6.95 11.62
CA ARG A 227 -42.23 8.41 11.85
C ARG A 227 -42.08 9.20 10.54
N ILE A 228 -41.39 8.61 9.58
CA ILE A 228 -41.27 9.11 8.21
C ILE A 228 -41.41 7.94 7.22
N GLY A 229 -41.70 8.26 5.96
CA GLY A 229 -41.74 7.28 4.88
C GLY A 229 -40.37 6.70 4.55
N VAL A 230 -40.35 5.49 3.98
CA VAL A 230 -39.10 4.86 3.48
C VAL A 230 -38.46 5.68 2.36
N ASP A 231 -39.26 6.23 1.47
CA ASP A 231 -38.76 7.03 0.34
C ASP A 231 -38.17 8.37 0.80
N GLU A 232 -38.80 9.00 1.80
CA GLU A 232 -38.27 10.20 2.45
C GLU A 232 -36.94 9.92 3.17
N HIS A 233 -36.85 8.79 3.88
CA HIS A 233 -35.61 8.33 4.50
C HIS A 233 -34.50 8.12 3.47
N ARG A 234 -34.85 7.51 2.32
CA ARG A 234 -33.94 7.26 1.21
C ARG A 234 -33.44 8.57 0.61
N ALA A 235 -34.31 9.55 0.38
CA ALA A 235 -33.94 10.87 -0.12
C ALA A 235 -32.90 11.56 0.78
N MET A 236 -33.08 11.51 2.10
CA MET A 236 -32.07 12.04 3.04
C MET A 236 -30.73 11.29 2.95
N SER A 237 -30.75 9.97 2.76
CA SER A 237 -29.52 9.21 2.54
C SER A 237 -28.81 9.59 1.25
N GLU A 238 -29.56 9.90 0.19
CA GLU A 238 -29.01 10.34 -1.10
C GLU A 238 -28.43 11.77 -1.00
N GLN A 239 -29.09 12.66 -0.26
CA GLN A 239 -28.53 13.99 0.05
C GLN A 239 -27.21 13.88 0.82
N LEU A 240 -27.15 13.01 1.84
CA LEU A 240 -25.91 12.75 2.58
C LEU A 240 -24.79 12.27 1.65
N VAL A 241 -25.09 11.34 0.73
CA VAL A 241 -24.14 10.89 -0.31
C VAL A 241 -23.73 12.05 -1.21
N GLY A 242 -24.66 12.91 -1.61
CA GLY A 242 -24.39 14.09 -2.43
C GLY A 242 -23.47 15.11 -1.77
N VAL A 243 -23.58 15.29 -0.46
CA VAL A 243 -22.68 16.12 0.35
C VAL A 243 -21.30 15.47 0.46
N LEU A 244 -21.23 14.18 0.77
CA LEU A 244 -19.96 13.44 0.92
C LEU A 244 -19.19 13.30 -0.41
N THR A 245 -19.87 13.33 -1.55
CA THR A 245 -19.23 13.33 -2.89
C THR A 245 -18.88 14.72 -3.40
N GLY A 246 -19.17 15.79 -2.64
CA GLY A 246 -18.95 17.18 -3.06
C GLY A 246 -19.89 17.69 -4.15
N ARG A 247 -20.69 16.82 -4.79
CA ARG A 247 -21.59 17.16 -5.91
C ARG A 247 -22.69 18.13 -5.54
N ILE A 248 -23.24 17.99 -4.34
CA ILE A 248 -24.40 18.76 -3.88
C ILE A 248 -24.02 19.70 -2.72
N GLY A 249 -22.83 19.58 -2.15
CA GLY A 249 -22.44 20.35 -0.95
C GLY A 249 -22.63 21.87 -1.11
N LYS A 250 -22.09 22.45 -2.18
CA LYS A 250 -22.20 23.90 -2.45
C LYS A 250 -23.63 24.34 -2.76
N SER A 251 -24.34 23.61 -3.61
CA SER A 251 -25.72 23.95 -4.00
C SER A 251 -26.71 23.76 -2.84
N TYR A 252 -26.50 22.75 -1.99
CA TYR A 252 -27.31 22.48 -0.81
C TYR A 252 -27.09 23.54 0.27
N ILE A 253 -25.84 23.94 0.53
CA ILE A 253 -25.56 25.08 1.41
C ILE A 253 -26.24 26.35 0.89
N ALA A 254 -26.18 26.60 -0.43
CA ALA A 254 -26.85 27.75 -1.02
C ALA A 254 -28.38 27.68 -0.85
N GLN A 255 -28.99 26.50 -0.97
CA GLN A 255 -30.40 26.29 -0.70
C GLN A 255 -30.76 26.58 0.75
N LEU A 256 -30.07 25.94 1.71
CA LEU A 256 -30.29 26.18 3.14
C LEU A 256 -30.08 27.65 3.52
N THR A 257 -29.14 28.33 2.87
CA THR A 257 -28.91 29.77 3.07
C THR A 257 -30.10 30.61 2.59
N ARG A 258 -30.73 30.23 1.47
CA ARG A 258 -31.95 30.90 0.99
C ARG A 258 -33.12 30.66 1.95
N GLU A 259 -33.33 29.43 2.37
CA GLU A 259 -34.37 29.06 3.34
C GLU A 259 -34.18 29.82 4.64
N MET A 260 -32.97 29.81 5.22
CA MET A 260 -32.62 30.54 6.44
C MET A 260 -32.96 32.03 6.34
N LYS A 261 -32.67 32.67 5.19
CA LYS A 261 -32.99 34.08 4.95
C LYS A 261 -34.49 34.32 4.84
N ALA A 262 -35.23 33.43 4.18
CA ALA A 262 -36.69 33.53 4.06
C ALA A 262 -37.36 33.41 5.44
N THR A 263 -36.99 32.38 6.21
CA THR A 263 -37.53 32.16 7.56
C THR A 263 -37.17 33.29 8.52
N SER A 264 -35.98 33.88 8.39
CA SER A 264 -35.61 35.08 9.13
C SER A 264 -36.43 36.31 8.74
N ALA A 265 -36.83 36.43 7.47
CA ALA A 265 -37.71 37.52 7.01
C ALA A 265 -39.14 37.36 7.52
N GLU A 266 -39.58 36.11 7.73
CA GLU A 266 -40.85 35.75 8.35
C GLU A 266 -40.84 35.83 9.90
N LEU A 267 -39.74 36.33 10.49
CA LEU A 267 -39.52 36.47 11.94
C LEU A 267 -39.49 35.13 12.72
N GLU A 268 -39.30 34.00 12.03
CA GLU A 268 -39.13 32.67 12.62
C GLU A 268 -37.67 32.40 13.03
N PHE A 269 -37.19 33.15 14.03
CA PHE A 269 -35.77 33.15 14.42
C PHE A 269 -35.24 31.79 14.89
N GLU A 270 -36.08 30.95 15.51
CA GLU A 270 -35.65 29.61 15.96
C GLU A 270 -35.33 28.67 14.79
N GLN A 271 -36.14 28.73 13.73
CA GLN A 271 -35.91 27.93 12.54
C GLN A 271 -34.73 28.47 11.72
N ALA A 272 -34.60 29.79 11.61
CA ALA A 272 -33.42 30.42 11.01
C ALA A 272 -32.12 30.05 11.77
N ALA A 273 -32.13 30.02 13.10
CA ALA A 273 -30.98 29.60 13.90
C ALA A 273 -30.61 28.13 13.65
N ARG A 274 -31.60 27.23 13.56
CA ARG A 274 -31.38 25.81 13.22
C ARG A 274 -30.72 25.66 11.85
N LEU A 275 -31.22 26.37 10.83
CA LEU A 275 -30.66 26.33 9.48
C LEU A 275 -29.24 26.90 9.43
N ARG A 276 -28.96 28.00 10.15
CA ARG A 276 -27.62 28.58 10.28
C ARG A 276 -26.62 27.57 10.84
N ASP A 277 -26.99 26.90 11.94
CA ASP A 277 -26.12 25.94 12.61
C ASP A 277 -25.87 24.70 11.73
N GLN A 278 -26.87 24.28 10.94
CA GLN A 278 -26.71 23.24 9.92
C GLN A 278 -25.73 23.66 8.81
N ILE A 279 -25.82 24.90 8.32
CA ILE A 279 -24.90 25.45 7.30
C ILE A 279 -23.45 25.44 7.80
N GLN A 280 -23.20 25.96 9.00
CA GLN A 280 -21.85 26.00 9.59
C GLN A 280 -21.26 24.61 9.76
N MET A 281 -22.09 23.65 10.17
CA MET A 281 -21.68 22.26 10.31
C MET A 281 -21.30 21.65 8.97
N LEU A 282 -22.14 21.84 7.94
CA LEU A 282 -21.88 21.33 6.59
C LEU A 282 -20.60 21.93 5.97
N GLN A 283 -20.36 23.22 6.17
CA GLN A 283 -19.13 23.88 5.73
C GLN A 283 -17.88 23.21 6.35
N THR A 284 -17.91 22.97 7.66
CA THR A 284 -16.81 22.30 8.39
C THR A 284 -16.56 20.89 7.83
N VAL A 285 -17.61 20.12 7.56
CA VAL A 285 -17.49 18.74 7.06
C VAL A 285 -17.00 18.71 5.61
N ILE A 286 -17.45 19.64 4.77
CA ILE A 286 -16.98 19.74 3.37
C ILE A 286 -15.51 20.14 3.32
N GLU A 287 -15.07 21.11 4.13
CA GLU A 287 -13.68 21.52 4.23
C GLU A 287 -12.77 20.38 4.76
N GLN A 288 -13.23 19.61 5.75
CA GLN A 288 -12.47 18.47 6.29
C GLN A 288 -12.41 17.27 5.35
N ASN A 289 -13.42 17.07 4.50
CA ASN A 289 -13.40 16.05 3.46
C ASN A 289 -12.68 16.51 2.18
N ALA A 290 -12.15 17.73 2.12
CA ALA A 290 -11.48 18.29 0.95
C ALA A 290 -10.07 17.72 0.68
N VAL A 291 -9.77 16.49 1.13
CA VAL A 291 -8.77 15.65 0.44
C VAL A 291 -9.47 14.97 -0.73
N VAL A 292 -10.09 15.78 -1.59
CA VAL A 292 -10.72 15.36 -2.84
C VAL A 292 -9.92 16.13 -3.88
N PHE A 293 -9.06 15.40 -4.59
CA PHE A 293 -8.45 15.92 -5.80
C PHE A 293 -9.58 16.34 -6.76
N ASP A 294 -9.30 17.26 -7.69
CA ASP A 294 -10.30 17.64 -8.68
C ASP A 294 -10.88 16.40 -9.38
N SER A 295 -12.15 16.45 -9.80
CA SER A 295 -12.89 15.28 -10.26
C SER A 295 -12.31 14.61 -11.52
N ASP A 296 -11.38 15.28 -12.19
CA ASP A 296 -10.59 14.83 -13.33
C ASP A 296 -9.25 14.16 -12.94
N VAL A 297 -8.94 14.07 -11.64
CA VAL A 297 -7.71 13.45 -11.15
C VAL A 297 -7.88 11.94 -10.97
N ASP A 298 -7.17 11.19 -11.81
CA ASP A 298 -6.82 9.79 -11.62
C ASP A 298 -5.34 9.72 -11.26
N ALA A 299 -5.02 9.25 -10.04
CA ALA A 299 -3.64 9.21 -9.54
C ALA A 299 -3.44 8.05 -8.56
N ASP A 300 -2.25 7.46 -8.58
CA ASP A 300 -1.81 6.48 -7.58
C ASP A 300 -0.66 7.10 -6.79
N ILE A 301 -0.86 7.28 -5.48
CA ILE A 301 0.00 8.05 -4.59
C ILE A 301 0.69 7.09 -3.65
N PHE A 302 2.03 7.06 -3.69
CA PHE A 302 2.85 6.23 -2.81
C PHE A 302 3.61 7.13 -1.83
N GLY A 303 3.46 6.86 -0.53
CA GLY A 303 4.23 7.50 0.54
C GLY A 303 5.08 6.44 1.23
N ILE A 304 6.35 6.75 1.46
CA ILE A 304 7.28 5.92 2.21
C ILE A 304 7.72 6.67 3.47
N ASP A 305 7.83 5.94 4.56
CA ASP A 305 8.58 6.33 5.75
C ASP A 305 9.45 5.15 6.16
N SER A 306 10.71 5.39 6.52
CA SER A 306 11.66 4.31 6.73
C SER A 306 12.66 4.65 7.83
N ASP A 307 13.06 3.63 8.59
CA ASP A 307 14.20 3.66 9.50
C ASP A 307 15.24 2.60 9.09
N GLU A 308 16.21 2.28 9.96
CA GLU A 308 17.28 1.32 9.67
C GLU A 308 16.76 -0.14 9.61
N LEU A 309 15.68 -0.46 10.31
CA LEU A 309 15.17 -1.82 10.51
C LEU A 309 13.86 -2.09 9.77
N GLU A 310 13.04 -1.08 9.55
CA GLU A 310 11.72 -1.19 8.94
C GLU A 310 11.45 -0.05 7.96
N ALA A 311 10.65 -0.34 6.93
CA ALA A 311 10.07 0.66 6.05
C ALA A 311 8.56 0.43 5.96
N SER A 312 7.79 1.49 6.08
CA SER A 312 6.35 1.46 5.86
C SER A 312 6.05 2.21 4.57
N VAL A 313 5.35 1.54 3.66
CA VAL A 313 4.89 2.15 2.43
C VAL A 313 3.38 2.10 2.37
N HIS A 314 2.79 3.23 2.01
CA HIS A 314 1.35 3.40 1.86
C HIS A 314 1.03 3.85 0.45
N ALA A 315 0.08 3.17 -0.19
CA ALA A 315 -0.47 3.54 -1.48
C ALA A 315 -1.94 3.95 -1.36
N PHE A 316 -2.30 5.09 -1.94
CA PHE A 316 -3.69 5.49 -2.18
C PHE A 316 -3.97 5.46 -3.69
N PHE A 317 -5.04 4.80 -4.09
CA PHE A 317 -5.50 4.74 -5.47
C PHE A 317 -6.67 5.70 -5.64
N VAL A 318 -6.46 6.82 -6.33
CA VAL A 318 -7.46 7.88 -6.56
C VAL A 318 -8.05 7.71 -7.95
N ARG A 319 -9.39 7.64 -8.05
CA ARG A 319 -10.09 7.71 -9.34
C ARG A 319 -11.25 8.68 -9.30
N ALA A 320 -11.35 9.54 -10.30
CA ALA A 320 -12.30 10.64 -10.41
C ALA A 320 -12.30 11.52 -9.14
N GLY A 321 -11.10 11.91 -8.69
CA GLY A 321 -10.90 12.76 -7.51
C GLY A 321 -11.11 12.08 -6.15
N SER A 322 -11.57 10.83 -6.12
CA SER A 322 -11.89 10.08 -4.89
C SER A 322 -10.96 8.90 -4.65
N ILE A 323 -10.52 8.67 -3.42
CA ILE A 323 -9.72 7.50 -3.07
C ILE A 323 -10.58 6.23 -3.21
N ARG A 324 -10.28 5.41 -4.21
CA ARG A 324 -10.93 4.14 -4.53
C ARG A 324 -10.27 2.93 -3.90
N GLY A 325 -9.07 3.06 -3.36
CA GLY A 325 -8.33 1.97 -2.73
C GLY A 325 -7.21 2.51 -1.86
N GLU A 326 -6.83 1.73 -0.87
CA GLU A 326 -5.57 1.93 -0.16
C GLU A 326 -4.92 0.56 0.01
N ARG A 327 -3.60 0.56 0.09
CA ARG A 327 -2.82 -0.59 0.54
C ARG A 327 -1.67 -0.07 1.38
N ASN A 328 -1.34 -0.79 2.43
CA ASN A 328 -0.17 -0.52 3.23
C ASN A 328 0.74 -1.75 3.11
N TRP A 329 2.02 -1.54 3.33
CA TRP A 329 2.96 -2.61 3.52
C TRP A 329 4.02 -2.17 4.52
N SER A 330 4.23 -2.98 5.55
CA SER A 330 5.41 -2.94 6.39
C SER A 330 6.45 -3.92 5.87
N VAL A 331 7.66 -3.42 5.73
CA VAL A 331 8.84 -4.13 5.26
C VAL A 331 9.83 -4.18 6.39
N GLU A 332 10.28 -5.37 6.75
CA GLU A 332 11.54 -5.50 7.50
C GLU A 332 12.68 -5.17 6.53
N ARG A 333 13.37 -4.05 6.76
CA ARG A 333 14.51 -3.66 5.92
C ARG A 333 15.62 -4.67 6.10
N VAL A 334 15.95 -5.28 4.98
CA VAL A 334 17.24 -5.91 4.77
C VAL A 334 18.19 -4.75 4.46
N GLU A 335 18.94 -4.30 5.46
CA GLU A 335 19.90 -3.19 5.32
C GLU A 335 20.72 -3.35 4.01
N ASP A 336 20.50 -2.39 3.10
CA ASP A 336 21.13 -2.07 1.79
C ASP A 336 20.12 -1.60 0.73
N ILE A 337 18.83 -1.90 0.91
CA ILE A 337 17.80 -1.46 -0.03
C ILE A 337 17.45 0.00 0.30
N GLY A 338 17.92 0.91 -0.55
CA GLY A 338 17.54 2.31 -0.50
C GLY A 338 16.04 2.48 -0.78
N ASP A 339 15.46 3.57 -0.28
CA ASP A 339 14.02 3.88 -0.42
C ASP A 339 13.57 3.86 -1.89
N GLU A 340 14.47 4.21 -2.81
CA GLU A 340 14.24 4.17 -4.26
C GLU A 340 14.01 2.75 -4.79
N GLU A 341 14.85 1.78 -4.39
CA GLU A 341 14.74 0.38 -4.81
C GLU A 341 13.52 -0.27 -4.14
N LEU A 342 13.26 0.07 -2.87
CA LEU A 342 12.08 -0.41 -2.13
C LEU A 342 10.75 0.07 -2.73
N ILE A 343 10.66 1.36 -3.10
CA ILE A 343 9.48 1.90 -3.80
C ILE A 343 9.34 1.25 -5.18
N ALA A 344 10.43 1.10 -5.93
CA ALA A 344 10.38 0.50 -7.25
C ALA A 344 9.80 -0.93 -7.17
N ASP A 345 10.35 -1.76 -6.27
CA ASP A 345 9.92 -3.15 -6.05
C ASP A 345 8.46 -3.22 -5.63
N LEU A 346 8.04 -2.33 -4.72
CA LEU A 346 6.65 -2.27 -4.31
C LEU A 346 5.71 -1.91 -5.46
N ILE A 347 6.02 -0.86 -6.24
CA ILE A 347 5.20 -0.44 -7.38
C ILE A 347 5.03 -1.62 -8.35
N MET A 348 6.12 -2.34 -8.62
CA MET A 348 6.10 -3.51 -9.48
C MET A 348 5.20 -4.62 -8.92
N GLN A 349 5.31 -4.92 -7.62
CA GLN A 349 4.45 -5.90 -6.96
C GLN A 349 2.97 -5.52 -7.02
N VAL A 350 2.64 -4.25 -6.73
CA VAL A 350 1.26 -3.73 -6.72
C VAL A 350 0.57 -3.94 -8.07
N TYR A 351 1.22 -3.57 -9.16
CA TYR A 351 0.64 -3.68 -10.49
C TYR A 351 0.72 -5.10 -11.07
N SER A 352 1.67 -5.92 -10.62
CA SER A 352 1.74 -7.35 -10.97
C SER A 352 0.61 -8.16 -10.32
N GLU A 353 0.25 -7.83 -9.07
CA GLU A 353 -0.93 -8.41 -8.41
C GLU A 353 -2.23 -7.99 -9.07
N ALA A 354 -2.36 -6.72 -9.44
CA ALA A 354 -3.55 -6.21 -10.13
C ALA A 354 -3.77 -6.87 -11.50
N THR A 355 -2.69 -7.16 -12.24
CA THR A 355 -2.76 -7.89 -13.51
C THR A 355 -3.03 -9.39 -13.31
N GLY A 356 -2.53 -10.00 -12.24
CA GLY A 356 -2.87 -11.38 -11.86
C GLY A 356 -4.34 -11.56 -11.43
N GLU A 357 -4.90 -10.61 -10.68
CA GLU A 357 -6.33 -10.60 -10.31
C GLU A 357 -7.25 -10.32 -11.52
N ALA A 358 -6.77 -9.53 -12.51
CA ALA A 358 -7.47 -9.33 -13.77
C ALA A 358 -7.41 -10.57 -14.68
N GLY A 359 -6.29 -11.29 -14.70
CA GLY A 359 -6.08 -12.50 -15.50
C GLY A 359 -6.92 -13.70 -15.07
N LEU A 360 -7.34 -13.78 -13.80
CA LEU A 360 -8.24 -14.82 -13.30
C LEU A 360 -9.72 -14.60 -13.69
N ASN A 361 -10.06 -13.46 -14.32
CA ASN A 361 -11.44 -13.10 -14.69
C ASN A 361 -11.68 -13.03 -16.21
N ILE A 362 -10.73 -13.45 -17.05
CA ILE A 362 -10.91 -13.45 -18.51
C ILE A 362 -10.44 -14.78 -19.09
N GLU A 363 -11.35 -15.76 -19.17
CA GLU A 363 -11.24 -16.82 -20.17
C GLU A 363 -11.70 -16.26 -21.52
N HIS A 364 -10.87 -16.48 -22.55
CA HIS A 364 -11.14 -16.37 -23.98
C HIS A 364 -11.58 -15.00 -24.54
N GLU A 365 -10.61 -14.23 -25.09
CA GLU A 365 -10.48 -14.04 -26.54
C GLU A 365 -9.35 -13.04 -26.91
N THR A 366 -8.45 -13.54 -27.76
CA THR A 366 -7.62 -12.84 -28.76
C THR A 366 -6.52 -11.86 -28.30
N MET A 367 -5.30 -12.24 -28.71
CA MET A 367 -4.04 -11.51 -28.62
C MET A 367 -4.07 -10.13 -29.32
N THR A 368 -3.02 -9.37 -29.02
CA THR A 368 -2.48 -8.16 -29.69
C THR A 368 -3.18 -6.83 -29.41
N GLN A 369 -2.65 -6.09 -28.43
CA GLN A 369 -2.17 -4.72 -28.65
C GLN A 369 -1.24 -4.30 -27.50
N GLY A 370 -0.03 -3.89 -27.84
CA GLY A 370 0.96 -3.41 -26.88
C GLY A 370 0.49 -2.15 -26.17
N THR A 371 0.75 -2.09 -24.86
CA THR A 371 0.51 -0.90 -24.05
C THR A 371 1.38 0.25 -24.55
N VAL A 372 0.77 1.17 -25.31
CA VAL A 372 1.37 2.45 -25.67
C VAL A 372 1.38 3.32 -24.39
N ILE A 373 2.56 3.53 -23.81
CA ILE A 373 2.77 4.56 -22.79
C ILE A 373 2.74 5.91 -23.53
N SER A 374 1.59 6.59 -23.56
CA SER A 374 1.55 7.96 -24.03
C SER A 374 1.96 8.89 -22.89
N GLU A 375 3.19 9.43 -22.93
CA GLU A 375 3.53 10.62 -22.16
C GLU A 375 2.68 11.79 -22.68
N ARG A 376 1.57 12.10 -22.02
CA ARG A 376 0.95 13.42 -22.12
C ARG A 376 1.47 14.28 -20.98
N ARG A 377 2.60 14.95 -21.21
CA ARG A 377 3.01 16.10 -20.40
C ARG A 377 2.00 17.21 -20.66
N ASN A 378 1.05 17.40 -19.75
CA ASN A 378 0.34 18.66 -19.58
C ASN A 378 -0.35 18.67 -18.22
N ALA A 379 0.34 19.21 -17.23
CA ALA A 379 -0.23 19.97 -16.12
C ALA A 379 0.92 20.62 -15.34
N ILE A 380 1.51 21.68 -15.89
CA ILE A 380 2.27 22.64 -15.09
C ILE A 380 1.22 23.50 -14.38
N GLY A 381 0.90 23.16 -13.14
CA GLY A 381 0.19 24.02 -12.19
C GLY A 381 1.22 24.81 -11.40
N SER A 382 1.31 26.10 -11.68
CA SER A 382 2.23 27.05 -11.05
C SER A 382 1.85 27.32 -9.59
N THR A 383 2.52 26.69 -8.63
CA THR A 383 2.82 27.28 -7.30
C THR A 383 3.67 26.30 -6.49
N GLN A 384 4.98 26.51 -6.48
CA GLN A 384 5.83 26.30 -5.31
C GLN A 384 7.27 26.76 -5.61
N SER A 385 7.67 27.85 -4.95
CA SER A 385 9.04 28.34 -4.91
C SER A 385 9.88 27.42 -4.03
N TYR A 386 10.82 26.68 -4.63
CA TYR A 386 11.79 25.88 -3.91
C TYR A 386 12.99 26.75 -3.49
N ASN A 387 13.04 27.14 -2.22
CA ASN A 387 14.15 27.90 -1.66
C ASN A 387 15.30 26.94 -1.33
N ARG A 388 16.32 26.89 -2.18
CA ARG A 388 17.52 26.05 -1.97
C ARG A 388 18.61 26.90 -1.32
N HIS A 389 18.75 26.84 -0.01
CA HIS A 389 19.95 27.34 0.67
C HIS A 389 21.16 26.52 0.23
N ARG A 390 22.02 27.11 -0.61
CA ARG A 390 23.40 26.64 -0.80
C ARG A 390 24.33 27.59 -0.07
N ARG A 391 25.08 27.04 0.89
CA ARG A 391 26.31 27.67 1.42
C ARG A 391 27.30 27.79 0.26
N HIS A 392 27.86 28.97 0.05
CA HIS A 392 28.97 29.20 -0.87
C HIS A 392 30.07 29.92 -0.09
N CYS A 393 31.23 29.28 0.05
CA CYS A 393 32.47 29.91 0.46
C CYS A 393 33.27 30.34 -0.78
N PRO A 394 34.13 31.36 -0.67
CA PRO A 394 34.48 32.26 -1.78
C PRO A 394 35.76 31.84 -2.51
N GLY A 395 35.91 32.27 -3.77
CA GLY A 395 37.20 32.15 -4.44
C GLY A 395 37.25 32.60 -5.91
N ALA A 396 37.93 33.73 -6.10
CA ALA A 396 38.73 34.15 -7.26
C ALA A 396 38.01 34.50 -8.58
N GLY A 397 38.05 35.79 -8.91
CA GLY A 397 37.66 36.35 -10.19
C GLY A 397 38.83 36.59 -11.15
N HIS A 398 38.46 36.61 -12.44
CA HIS A 398 38.93 37.45 -13.54
C HIS A 398 40.38 37.37 -14.07
N PRO A 399 40.61 37.84 -15.32
CA PRO A 399 39.66 38.36 -16.32
C PRO A 399 38.98 37.29 -17.17
#